data_AF-A0A6C8H9N4-F1
#
_entry.id   AF-A0A6C8H9N4-F1
#
_cell.length_a   1.000
_cell.length_b   1.000
_cell.length_c   1.000
_cell.angle_alpha   90.00
_cell.angle_beta   90.00
_cell.angle_gamma   90.00
#
_symmetry.space_group_name_H-M   'P 1'
#
loop_
_entity.id
_entity.type
_entity.pdbx_description
1 polymer ?
#
loop_
_entity_poly.entity_id
_entity_poly.type
_entity_poly.pdbx_seq_one_letter_code
_entity_poly.pdbx_strand_id
1 'polypeptide(L)'
;MSESLHLTRNGPILEITLDRPKANAIDAKTSFAMGEAFLNFRDDPELRVAIITGGGEKFFSAGWDLKAAAEGEAPDADFGPGGFAGLTEIFDLDKPVIAAVNGYAFGGGFELALAADFIVCAENASFALPEAKLGIVPDSGGVLRLPKLLPPAIVNEMVMTGRRMSAEEALRWGVVNRVVSQSELMDSARELAQQLVNSAPLAIAALKEIYRATSEMPVEEGYRYIRSGVLKHYPSVLHSEDALEGPQAFAEKRDPVWKAIRQKKRGIYTAIRQKKRGTTMSYYAFEGLIPVVHPDAFVHPSAVLIGDVIVGAGVYIGPLASLRGDYGRLILEAGSNLQDGCIMHGYCDTDTIVHENGHIGHGAILHGCVVGRDALVGMNSVIMDGAVIGEESIVAAMSFVKAGFQGEARQLLVGSPARVLRQVTDQELHWKRLNTKEYQDLAIRCRTGLSETKPLTQVEENRPRLKGTTDVKPKSAQ
;
A
#
# COMPACT_ATOMS: atom_id res chain seq x y z
N MET A 1 -15.03 8.79 28.46
CA MET A 1 -14.69 10.08 27.83
C MET A 1 -14.01 10.91 28.90
N SER A 2 -12.81 11.45 28.62
CA SER A 2 -12.15 12.33 29.58
C SER A 2 -12.95 13.63 29.72
N GLU A 3 -12.88 14.29 30.88
CA GLU A 3 -13.50 15.60 31.09
C GLU A 3 -13.01 16.68 30.11
N SER A 4 -11.91 16.42 29.38
CA SER A 4 -11.22 17.35 28.50
C SER A 4 -11.66 17.34 27.03
N LEU A 5 -12.53 16.41 26.62
CA LEU A 5 -12.96 16.30 25.22
C LEU A 5 -14.47 16.11 25.13
N HIS A 6 -15.16 17.05 24.49
CA HIS A 6 -16.61 16.97 24.26
C HIS A 6 -16.91 16.63 22.80
N LEU A 7 -17.75 15.63 22.58
CA LEU A 7 -18.15 15.16 21.25
C LEU A 7 -19.64 15.42 21.04
N THR A 8 -19.98 16.23 20.04
CA THR A 8 -21.36 16.54 19.66
C THR A 8 -21.63 16.05 18.24
N ARG A 9 -22.70 15.29 18.04
CA ARG A 9 -23.08 14.79 16.72
C ARG A 9 -24.27 15.58 16.15
N ASN A 10 -24.06 16.21 15.01
CA ASN A 10 -25.08 16.97 14.28
C ASN A 10 -25.32 16.28 12.93
N GLY A 11 -26.20 15.28 12.94
CA GLY A 11 -26.45 14.42 11.78
C GLY A 11 -25.17 13.70 11.33
N PRO A 12 -24.65 13.97 10.11
CA PRO A 12 -23.41 13.38 9.61
C PRO A 12 -22.14 14.15 10.01
N ILE A 13 -22.26 15.23 10.79
CA ILE A 13 -21.12 16.05 11.24
C ILE A 13 -20.77 15.70 12.68
N LEU A 14 -19.50 15.45 12.95
CA LEU A 14 -18.96 15.31 14.31
C LEU A 14 -18.26 16.60 14.72
N GLU A 15 -18.71 17.24 15.79
CA GLU A 15 -18.04 18.37 16.42
C GLU A 15 -17.24 17.86 17.63
N ILE A 16 -15.95 18.18 17.65
CA ILE A 16 -14.99 17.82 18.68
C ILE A 16 -14.54 19.13 19.33
N THR A 17 -14.72 19.25 20.64
CA THR A 17 -14.25 20.40 21.42
C THR A 17 -13.20 19.94 22.41
N LEU A 18 -11.96 20.42 22.25
CA LEU A 18 -10.88 20.23 23.22
C LEU A 18 -11.02 21.27 24.33
N ASP A 19 -11.50 20.87 25.50
CA ASP A 19 -11.82 21.75 26.62
C ASP A 19 -10.94 21.40 27.83
N ARG A 20 -9.69 21.88 27.80
CA ARG A 20 -8.71 21.66 28.87
C ARG A 20 -8.14 23.02 29.31
N PRO A 21 -8.91 23.80 30.10
CA PRO A 21 -8.51 25.15 30.47
C PRO A 21 -7.17 25.18 31.23
N LYS A 22 -6.39 26.26 31.12
CA LYS A 22 -6.74 27.54 30.50
C LYS A 22 -6.34 27.67 29.02
N ALA A 23 -5.56 26.74 28.50
CA ALA A 23 -4.90 26.89 27.20
C ALA A 23 -5.10 25.70 26.25
N ASN A 24 -5.95 24.74 26.62
CA ASN A 24 -6.21 23.53 25.85
C ASN A 24 -4.91 22.79 25.51
N ALA A 25 -3.98 22.75 26.48
CA ALA A 25 -2.71 22.04 26.35
C ALA A 25 -2.97 20.52 26.41
N ILE A 26 -2.20 19.74 25.65
CA ILE A 26 -2.47 18.32 25.41
C ILE A 26 -1.38 17.50 26.09
N ASP A 27 -1.79 16.67 27.06
CA ASP A 27 -0.97 15.60 27.66
C ASP A 27 -1.22 14.28 26.91
N ALA A 28 -0.42 13.24 27.19
CA ALA A 28 -0.57 11.94 26.50
C ALA A 28 -1.98 11.35 26.66
N LYS A 29 -2.58 11.47 27.85
CA LYS A 29 -3.94 10.96 28.12
C LYS A 29 -4.99 11.64 27.24
N THR A 30 -4.90 12.96 27.07
CA THR A 30 -5.79 13.73 26.20
C THR A 30 -5.53 13.40 24.74
N SER A 31 -4.26 13.27 24.33
CA SER A 31 -3.89 12.85 22.97
C SER A 31 -4.50 11.49 22.61
N PHE A 32 -4.42 10.50 23.51
CA PHE A 32 -5.07 9.20 23.34
C PHE A 32 -6.58 9.33 23.13
N ALA A 33 -7.26 10.13 23.94
CA ALA A 33 -8.71 10.33 23.82
C ALA A 33 -9.09 11.00 22.48
N MET A 34 -8.27 11.93 21.99
CA MET A 34 -8.44 12.55 20.68
C MET A 34 -8.22 11.54 19.55
N GLY A 35 -7.19 10.71 19.66
CA GLY A 35 -6.91 9.64 18.70
C GLY A 35 -8.08 8.66 18.56
N GLU A 36 -8.64 8.21 19.69
CA GLU A 36 -9.84 7.37 19.70
C GLU A 36 -11.05 8.08 19.08
N ALA A 37 -11.23 9.38 19.32
CA ALA A 37 -12.31 10.15 18.69
C ALA A 37 -12.16 10.21 17.15
N PHE A 38 -10.96 10.44 16.63
CA PHE A 38 -10.70 10.45 15.20
C PHE A 38 -10.78 9.06 14.55
N LEU A 39 -10.35 8.00 15.23
CA LEU A 39 -10.55 6.63 14.76
C LEU A 39 -12.03 6.27 14.68
N ASN A 40 -12.81 6.59 15.72
CA ASN A 40 -14.26 6.38 15.71
C ASN A 40 -14.93 7.19 14.59
N PHE A 41 -14.50 8.43 14.35
CA PHE A 41 -14.95 9.23 13.22
C PHE A 41 -14.59 8.60 11.86
N ARG A 42 -13.36 8.11 11.70
CA ARG A 42 -12.90 7.41 10.49
C ARG A 42 -13.82 6.23 10.17
N ASP A 43 -14.14 5.45 11.20
CA ASP A 43 -14.75 4.13 11.05
C ASP A 43 -16.30 4.15 11.13
N ASP A 44 -16.93 5.21 11.64
CA ASP A 44 -18.40 5.35 11.66
C ASP A 44 -18.94 5.72 10.27
N PRO A 45 -19.66 4.83 9.56
CA PRO A 45 -20.15 5.11 8.21
C PRO A 45 -21.14 6.27 8.15
N GLU A 46 -21.84 6.57 9.25
CA GLU A 46 -22.86 7.62 9.29
C GLU A 46 -22.25 9.03 9.44
N LEU A 47 -20.96 9.12 9.78
CA LEU A 47 -20.23 10.38 9.87
C LEU A 47 -19.48 10.69 8.58
N ARG A 48 -19.51 11.96 8.18
CA ARG A 48 -19.03 12.46 6.88
C ARG A 48 -17.95 13.51 7.03
N VAL A 49 -18.06 14.41 8.00
CA VAL A 49 -17.13 15.53 8.23
C VAL A 49 -16.92 15.69 9.74
N ALA A 50 -15.70 16.00 10.16
CA ALA A 50 -15.42 16.41 11.53
C ALA A 50 -15.07 17.89 11.60
N ILE A 51 -15.45 18.55 12.68
CA ILE A 51 -15.01 19.90 13.06
C ILE A 51 -14.30 19.78 14.40
N ILE A 52 -13.06 20.27 14.52
CA ILE A 52 -12.32 20.36 15.78
C ILE A 52 -12.19 21.83 16.19
N THR A 53 -12.49 22.16 17.44
CA THR A 53 -12.34 23.50 18.03
C THR A 53 -11.81 23.43 19.47
N GLY A 54 -11.34 24.56 20.01
CA GLY A 54 -10.94 24.68 21.40
C GLY A 54 -12.09 25.19 22.29
N GLY A 55 -12.14 24.70 23.53
CA GLY A 55 -13.01 25.26 24.57
C GLY A 55 -12.59 26.68 24.96
N GLY A 56 -13.57 27.52 25.28
CA GLY A 56 -13.37 28.94 25.59
C GLY A 56 -13.11 29.83 24.38
N GLU A 57 -12.54 31.02 24.59
CA GLU A 57 -12.43 32.08 23.57
C GLU A 57 -10.98 32.46 23.19
N LYS A 58 -9.98 31.96 23.92
CA LYS A 58 -8.59 32.44 23.80
C LYS A 58 -7.64 31.47 23.13
N PHE A 59 -7.86 30.17 23.29
CA PHE A 59 -6.96 29.14 22.80
C PHE A 59 -7.75 28.11 22.01
N PHE A 60 -7.28 27.85 20.80
CA PHE A 60 -7.57 26.60 20.13
C PHE A 60 -6.80 25.49 20.85
N SER A 61 -5.46 25.62 20.88
CA SER A 61 -4.58 24.80 21.71
C SER A 61 -3.19 25.43 21.81
N ALA A 62 -2.58 25.35 22.99
CA ALA A 62 -1.19 25.71 23.22
C ALA A 62 -0.18 24.59 22.89
N GLY A 63 -0.65 23.44 22.38
CA GLY A 63 0.21 22.29 22.08
C GLY A 63 0.51 21.45 23.30
N TRP A 64 1.71 20.88 23.35
CA TRP A 64 2.12 19.93 24.40
C TRP A 64 2.06 20.55 25.79
N ASP A 65 1.53 19.79 26.76
CA ASP A 65 1.47 20.24 28.14
C ASP A 65 2.86 20.25 28.79
N LEU A 66 3.49 21.43 28.78
CA LEU A 66 4.82 21.64 29.38
C LEU A 66 4.85 21.36 30.90
N LYS A 67 3.72 21.32 31.60
CA LYS A 67 3.70 20.87 33.00
C LYS A 67 3.82 19.36 33.09
N ALA A 68 3.10 18.61 32.24
CA ALA A 68 3.26 17.17 32.13
C ALA A 68 4.69 16.80 31.73
N ALA A 69 5.29 17.55 30.79
CA ALA A 69 6.69 17.42 30.42
C ALA A 69 7.63 17.63 31.63
N ALA A 70 7.41 18.69 32.42
CA ALA A 70 8.19 18.95 33.62
C ALA A 70 8.01 17.88 34.72
N GLU A 71 6.87 17.20 34.73
CA GLU A 71 6.54 16.08 35.63
C GLU A 71 7.06 14.72 35.12
N GLY A 72 7.74 14.69 33.96
CA GLY A 72 8.44 13.53 33.44
C GLY A 72 7.79 12.84 32.23
N GLU A 73 6.74 13.42 31.63
CA GLU A 73 6.25 12.96 30.32
C GLU A 73 7.36 13.17 29.26
N ALA A 74 7.76 12.08 28.61
CA ALA A 74 8.84 12.14 27.62
C ALA A 74 8.37 12.82 26.33
N PRO A 75 9.22 13.60 25.64
CA PRO A 75 8.89 14.17 24.32
C PRO A 75 8.54 13.12 23.26
N ASP A 76 9.07 11.89 23.40
CA ASP A 76 8.81 10.72 22.55
C ASP A 76 7.86 9.71 23.20
N ALA A 77 7.04 10.15 24.16
CA ALA A 77 6.01 9.32 24.76
C ALA A 77 5.03 8.77 23.70
N ASP A 78 4.38 7.66 24.03
CA ASP A 78 3.25 7.18 23.23
C ASP A 78 2.08 8.14 23.41
N PHE A 79 1.81 8.95 22.38
CA PHE A 79 0.68 9.88 22.33
C PHE A 79 -0.62 9.24 21.81
N GLY A 80 -0.60 7.92 21.58
CA GLY A 80 -1.74 7.14 21.17
C GLY A 80 -1.96 7.09 19.66
N PRO A 81 -3.12 6.55 19.22
CA PRO A 81 -3.39 6.37 17.81
C PRO A 81 -3.45 7.72 17.09
N GLY A 82 -2.73 7.83 15.98
CA GLY A 82 -2.70 9.07 15.20
C GLY A 82 -1.67 10.10 15.63
N GLY A 83 -0.74 9.72 16.53
CA GLY A 83 0.33 10.61 16.99
C GLY A 83 -0.19 11.69 17.93
N PHE A 84 0.62 12.73 18.14
CA PHE A 84 0.23 13.85 18.99
C PHE A 84 -1.08 14.50 18.51
N ALA A 85 -1.99 14.76 19.47
CA ALA A 85 -3.34 15.28 19.25
C ALA A 85 -4.24 14.38 18.38
N GLY A 86 -3.85 13.14 18.10
CA GLY A 86 -4.68 12.10 17.51
C GLY A 86 -5.00 12.23 16.02
N LEU A 87 -4.70 13.35 15.36
CA LEU A 87 -4.97 13.55 13.93
C LEU A 87 -3.70 13.53 13.07
N THR A 88 -2.56 13.94 13.65
CA THR A 88 -1.34 14.32 12.94
C THR A 88 -0.72 13.17 12.13
N GLU A 89 -1.00 11.92 12.49
CA GLU A 89 -0.50 10.71 11.82
C GLU A 89 -1.59 9.72 11.38
N ILE A 90 -2.88 10.10 11.38
CA ILE A 90 -3.95 9.26 10.79
C ILE A 90 -4.00 9.48 9.28
N PHE A 91 -2.99 8.96 8.58
CA PHE A 91 -2.85 9.13 7.13
C PHE A 91 -3.91 8.40 6.31
N ASP A 92 -4.75 7.54 6.90
CA ASP A 92 -5.85 6.85 6.22
C ASP A 92 -7.25 7.40 6.56
N LEU A 93 -7.31 8.56 7.22
CA LEU A 93 -8.56 9.30 7.43
C LEU A 93 -8.95 10.04 6.14
N ASP A 94 -9.73 9.38 5.29
CA ASP A 94 -10.14 9.95 3.99
C ASP A 94 -11.44 10.78 4.08
N LYS A 95 -11.96 11.02 5.28
CA LYS A 95 -13.06 11.96 5.52
C LYS A 95 -12.50 13.36 5.84
N PRO A 96 -13.19 14.45 5.43
CA PRO A 96 -12.74 15.80 5.74
C PRO A 96 -12.75 16.13 7.24
N VAL A 97 -11.74 16.88 7.66
CA VAL A 97 -11.64 17.51 8.98
C VAL A 97 -11.46 19.01 8.80
N ILE A 98 -12.24 19.80 9.53
CA ILE A 98 -12.16 21.26 9.60
C ILE A 98 -11.64 21.65 10.97
N ALA A 99 -10.54 22.41 11.04
CA ALA A 99 -10.12 23.08 12.26
C ALA A 99 -10.81 24.45 12.34
N ALA A 100 -11.69 24.63 13.33
CA ALA A 100 -12.29 25.91 13.68
C ALA A 100 -11.45 26.57 14.78
N VAL A 101 -10.48 27.39 14.39
CA VAL A 101 -9.48 27.97 15.30
C VAL A 101 -10.01 29.25 15.95
N ASN A 102 -10.46 29.12 17.20
CA ASN A 102 -11.10 30.15 18.02
C ASN A 102 -10.14 31.11 18.74
N GLY A 103 -8.83 31.00 18.51
CA GLY A 103 -7.82 31.81 19.19
C GLY A 103 -6.40 31.34 18.91
N TYR A 104 -5.55 31.32 19.95
CA TYR A 104 -4.16 30.89 19.81
C TYR A 104 -4.05 29.40 19.47
N ALA A 105 -3.33 29.10 18.39
CA ALA A 105 -2.92 27.77 17.98
C ALA A 105 -1.39 27.75 17.94
N PHE A 106 -0.75 27.24 18.99
CA PHE A 106 0.71 27.26 19.14
C PHE A 106 1.27 25.85 19.28
N GLY A 107 2.47 25.67 18.71
CA GLY A 107 3.19 24.41 18.66
C GLY A 107 2.32 23.26 18.16
N GLY A 108 2.26 22.17 18.93
CA GLY A 108 1.36 21.03 18.66
C GLY A 108 -0.11 21.40 18.38
N GLY A 109 -0.61 22.52 18.91
CA GLY A 109 -1.94 23.03 18.60
C GLY A 109 -2.05 23.61 17.18
N PHE A 110 -1.00 24.24 16.68
CA PHE A 110 -0.92 24.62 15.27
C PHE A 110 -0.70 23.40 14.37
N GLU A 111 0.10 22.43 14.83
CA GLU A 111 0.33 21.19 14.08
C GLU A 111 -0.95 20.37 13.92
N LEU A 112 -1.81 20.34 14.94
CA LEU A 112 -3.16 19.80 14.86
C LEU A 112 -4.00 20.53 13.80
N ALA A 113 -3.97 21.86 13.79
CA ALA A 113 -4.71 22.64 12.79
C ALA A 113 -4.17 22.38 11.37
N LEU A 114 -2.85 22.30 11.19
CA LEU A 114 -2.21 21.95 9.90
C LEU A 114 -2.52 20.52 9.44
N ALA A 115 -2.84 19.61 10.37
CA ALA A 115 -3.25 18.25 10.04
C ALA A 115 -4.71 18.15 9.55
N ALA A 116 -5.53 19.17 9.80
CA ALA A 116 -6.88 19.27 9.23
C ALA A 116 -6.82 19.60 7.73
N ASP A 117 -7.89 19.29 7.01
CA ASP A 117 -7.99 19.57 5.55
C ASP A 117 -8.34 21.04 5.28
N PHE A 118 -9.06 21.65 6.22
CA PHE A 118 -9.49 23.05 6.15
C PHE A 118 -9.25 23.73 7.49
N ILE A 119 -8.89 25.01 7.45
CA ILE A 119 -8.81 25.87 8.63
C ILE A 119 -9.74 27.06 8.42
N VAL A 120 -10.71 27.21 9.30
CA VAL A 120 -11.51 28.44 9.47
C VAL A 120 -11.06 29.03 10.80
N CYS A 121 -10.71 30.31 10.85
CA CYS A 121 -10.28 30.92 12.11
C CYS A 121 -11.01 32.22 12.42
N ALA A 122 -11.03 32.55 13.70
CA ALA A 122 -11.48 33.84 14.17
C ALA A 122 -10.40 34.92 13.91
N GLU A 123 -10.82 36.18 13.75
CA GLU A 123 -9.91 37.32 13.52
C GLU A 123 -8.81 37.48 14.59
N ASN A 124 -9.08 37.08 15.83
CA ASN A 124 -8.14 37.10 16.95
C ASN A 124 -7.19 35.89 16.99
N ALA A 125 -7.31 34.94 16.05
CA ALA A 125 -6.44 33.77 16.00
C ALA A 125 -4.99 34.16 15.69
N SER A 126 -4.06 33.42 16.26
CA SER A 126 -2.64 33.55 15.96
C SER A 126 -1.95 32.20 16.01
N PHE A 127 -1.03 32.01 15.08
CA PHE A 127 -0.35 30.75 14.80
C PHE A 127 1.15 30.88 15.06
N ALA A 128 1.78 29.88 15.66
CA ALA A 128 3.23 29.88 15.89
C ALA A 128 3.76 28.48 16.15
N LEU A 129 5.02 28.25 15.81
CA LEU A 129 5.81 27.09 16.20
C LEU A 129 6.99 27.56 17.07
N PRO A 130 6.81 27.77 18.39
CA PRO A 130 7.81 28.36 19.27
C PRO A 130 8.86 27.37 19.84
N GLU A 131 8.83 26.10 19.44
CA GLU A 131 9.55 24.98 20.04
C GLU A 131 11.07 25.19 20.12
N ALA A 132 11.68 25.86 19.14
CA ALA A 132 13.11 26.13 19.15
C ALA A 132 13.55 26.94 20.39
N LYS A 133 12.67 27.80 20.93
CA LYS A 133 12.93 28.55 22.18
C LYS A 133 12.88 27.67 23.44
N LEU A 134 12.31 26.49 23.32
CA LEU A 134 12.16 25.49 24.38
C LEU A 134 13.16 24.32 24.21
N GLY A 135 14.02 24.35 23.18
CA GLY A 135 14.94 23.26 22.87
C GLY A 135 14.25 22.03 22.27
N ILE A 136 13.05 22.21 21.68
CA ILE A 136 12.22 21.17 21.08
C ILE A 136 12.07 21.45 19.58
N VAL A 137 11.56 20.49 18.81
CA VAL A 137 11.23 20.63 17.38
C VAL A 137 9.72 20.38 17.18
N PRO A 138 9.02 21.13 16.31
CA PRO A 138 7.62 20.85 15.96
C PRO A 138 7.55 19.66 15.00
N ASP A 139 7.71 18.46 15.56
CA ASP A 139 7.82 17.18 14.86
C ASP A 139 6.49 16.43 14.71
N SER A 140 5.40 16.95 15.29
CA SER A 140 4.02 16.48 15.05
C SER A 140 3.48 16.93 13.67
N GLY A 141 4.37 17.37 12.79
CA GLY A 141 4.13 17.68 11.39
C GLY A 141 4.27 19.15 11.03
N GLY A 142 4.60 20.04 11.97
CA GLY A 142 4.82 21.46 11.72
C GLY A 142 5.91 21.70 10.69
N VAL A 143 7.09 21.09 10.89
CA VAL A 143 8.20 21.15 9.92
C VAL A 143 7.98 20.36 8.64
N LEU A 144 6.92 19.54 8.56
CA LEU A 144 6.62 18.71 7.39
C LEU A 144 5.49 19.29 6.52
N ARG A 145 4.51 19.95 7.13
CA ARG A 145 3.32 20.48 6.46
C ARG A 145 3.46 21.94 6.10
N LEU A 146 4.03 22.77 6.99
CA LEU A 146 4.16 24.20 6.75
C LEU A 146 5.03 24.54 5.52
N PRO A 147 6.15 23.84 5.24
CA PRO A 147 6.94 24.07 4.02
C PRO A 147 6.21 23.73 2.72
N LYS A 148 5.14 22.94 2.77
CA LYS A 148 4.31 22.63 1.60
C LYS A 148 3.33 23.76 1.26
N LEU A 149 3.09 24.67 2.20
CA LEU A 149 2.14 25.77 2.07
C LEU A 149 2.83 27.13 1.85
N LEU A 150 3.99 27.33 2.47
CA LEU A 150 4.64 28.64 2.57
C LEU A 150 6.01 28.70 1.89
N PRO A 151 6.41 29.88 1.37
CA PRO A 151 7.77 30.11 0.92
C PRO A 151 8.82 29.85 2.02
N PRO A 152 10.02 29.34 1.67
CA PRO A 152 11.05 28.99 2.66
C PRO A 152 11.45 30.13 3.59
N ALA A 153 11.48 31.39 3.11
CA ALA A 153 11.84 32.54 3.94
C ALA A 153 10.88 32.74 5.12
N ILE A 154 9.58 32.53 4.90
CA ILE A 154 8.54 32.71 5.92
C ILE A 154 8.58 31.54 6.90
N VAL A 155 8.70 30.32 6.37
CA VAL A 155 8.83 29.10 7.18
C VAL A 155 10.03 29.20 8.10
N ASN A 156 11.21 29.47 7.55
CA ASN A 156 12.46 29.54 8.32
C ASN A 156 12.39 30.61 9.41
N GLU A 157 11.86 31.80 9.07
CA GLU A 157 11.65 32.85 10.06
C GLU A 157 10.72 32.37 11.18
N MET A 158 9.56 31.80 10.86
CA MET A 158 8.61 31.30 11.85
C MET A 158 9.18 30.20 12.74
N VAL A 159 9.76 29.15 12.16
CA VAL A 159 10.18 27.95 12.92
C VAL A 159 11.48 28.19 13.71
N MET A 160 12.39 29.03 13.21
CA MET A 160 13.67 29.29 13.88
C MET A 160 13.56 30.42 14.91
N THR A 161 12.69 31.41 14.69
CA THR A 161 12.50 32.53 15.64
C THR A 161 11.31 32.33 16.57
N GLY A 162 10.42 31.38 16.28
CA GLY A 162 9.16 31.19 16.98
C GLY A 162 8.25 32.42 16.91
N ARG A 163 8.33 33.23 15.84
CA ARG A 163 7.45 34.40 15.67
C ARG A 163 6.00 33.96 15.44
N ARG A 164 5.08 34.85 15.80
CA ARG A 164 3.65 34.65 15.57
C ARG A 164 3.27 35.09 14.16
N MET A 165 2.31 34.38 13.59
CA MET A 165 1.58 34.73 12.37
C MET A 165 0.15 35.11 12.77
N SER A 166 -0.37 36.21 12.21
CA SER A 166 -1.74 36.67 12.45
C SER A 166 -2.73 35.92 11.56
N ALA A 167 -4.03 35.96 11.89
CA ALA A 167 -5.09 35.45 11.02
C ALA A 167 -5.05 36.07 9.60
N GLU A 168 -4.79 37.37 9.50
CA GLU A 168 -4.66 38.07 8.22
C GLU A 168 -3.47 37.57 7.39
N GLU A 169 -2.31 37.39 8.02
CA GLU A 169 -1.12 36.85 7.34
C GLU A 169 -1.37 35.39 6.91
N ALA A 170 -1.99 34.58 7.77
CA ALA A 170 -2.32 33.18 7.47
C ALA A 170 -3.28 33.06 6.27
N LEU A 171 -4.28 33.95 6.20
CA LEU A 171 -5.19 34.03 5.04
C LEU A 171 -4.46 34.46 3.77
N ARG A 172 -3.61 35.49 3.86
CA ARG A 172 -2.84 36.02 2.72
C ARG A 172 -1.99 34.96 2.04
N TRP A 173 -1.40 34.05 2.82
CA TRP A 173 -0.56 32.98 2.29
C TRP A 173 -1.31 31.66 2.01
N GLY A 174 -2.62 31.60 2.26
CA GLY A 174 -3.42 30.40 2.02
C GLY A 174 -3.22 29.27 3.04
N VAL A 175 -2.70 29.58 4.24
CA VAL A 175 -2.67 28.63 5.37
C VAL A 175 -4.07 28.40 5.92
N VAL A 176 -4.91 29.44 5.86
CA VAL A 176 -6.30 29.45 6.35
C VAL A 176 -7.26 29.70 5.19
N ASN A 177 -8.40 29.00 5.18
CA ASN A 177 -9.43 29.14 4.15
C ASN A 177 -10.32 30.36 4.35
N ARG A 178 -10.67 30.67 5.61
CA ARG A 178 -11.60 31.75 5.98
C ARG A 178 -11.19 32.39 7.31
N VAL A 179 -11.28 33.72 7.37
CA VAL A 179 -11.18 34.50 8.62
C VAL A 179 -12.54 35.16 8.86
N VAL A 180 -13.11 34.98 10.04
CA VAL A 180 -14.44 35.49 10.42
C VAL A 180 -14.43 36.04 11.85
N SER A 181 -15.49 36.74 12.27
CA SER A 181 -15.60 37.16 13.66
C SER A 181 -15.67 35.95 14.61
N GLN A 182 -15.28 36.13 15.88
CA GLN A 182 -15.33 35.07 16.90
C GLN A 182 -16.73 34.43 17.00
N SER A 183 -17.79 35.24 16.93
CA SER A 183 -19.18 34.80 17.02
C SER A 183 -19.63 33.98 15.81
N GLU A 184 -19.02 34.17 14.65
CA GLU A 184 -19.41 33.50 13.40
C GLU A 184 -18.57 32.26 13.09
N LEU A 185 -17.52 31.99 13.88
CA LEU A 185 -16.56 30.93 13.61
C LEU A 185 -17.21 29.55 13.43
N MET A 186 -18.02 29.13 14.40
CA MET A 186 -18.64 27.81 14.34
C MET A 186 -19.70 27.72 13.26
N ASP A 187 -20.43 28.81 12.98
CA ASP A 187 -21.43 28.83 11.91
C ASP A 187 -20.77 28.74 10.53
N SER A 188 -19.65 29.45 10.32
CA SER A 188 -18.83 29.34 9.10
C SER A 188 -18.23 27.95 8.93
N ALA A 189 -17.75 27.32 10.01
CA ALA A 189 -17.24 25.95 9.97
C ALA A 189 -18.34 24.92 9.64
N ARG A 190 -19.53 25.07 10.23
CA ARG A 190 -20.70 24.22 9.94
C ARG A 190 -21.22 24.42 8.51
N GLU A 191 -21.22 25.64 8.01
CA GLU A 191 -21.58 25.93 6.62
C GLU A 191 -20.63 25.20 5.65
N LEU A 192 -19.32 25.30 5.87
CA LEU A 192 -18.32 24.56 5.08
C LEU A 192 -18.51 23.04 5.21
N ALA A 193 -18.77 22.53 6.41
CA ALA A 193 -19.07 21.12 6.63
C ALA A 193 -20.31 20.67 5.85
N GLN A 194 -21.36 21.50 5.81
CA GLN A 194 -22.58 21.20 5.07
C GLN A 194 -22.34 21.14 3.56
N GLN A 195 -21.50 22.03 3.01
CA GLN A 195 -21.10 21.98 1.59
C GLN A 195 -20.40 20.65 1.25
N LEU A 196 -19.53 20.15 2.15
CA LEU A 196 -18.86 18.85 1.99
C LEU A 196 -19.83 17.67 2.13
N VAL A 197 -20.80 17.76 3.05
CA VAL A 197 -21.86 16.74 3.21
C VAL A 197 -22.74 16.64 1.96
N ASN A 198 -23.01 17.77 1.30
CA ASN A 198 -23.79 17.84 0.06
C ASN A 198 -23.07 17.23 -1.16
N SER A 199 -21.79 16.88 -1.05
CA SER A 199 -21.02 16.22 -2.10
C SER A 199 -21.05 14.69 -1.96
N ALA A 200 -20.76 13.97 -3.05
CA ALA A 200 -20.68 12.51 -3.02
C ALA A 200 -19.54 12.04 -2.08
N PRO A 201 -19.82 11.19 -1.06
CA PRO A 201 -18.84 10.79 -0.04
C PRO A 201 -17.57 10.18 -0.63
N LEU A 202 -17.76 9.27 -1.60
CA LEU A 202 -16.65 8.55 -2.21
C LEU A 202 -15.79 9.45 -3.08
N ALA A 203 -16.40 10.45 -3.73
CA ALA A 203 -15.66 11.45 -4.51
C ALA A 203 -14.78 12.31 -3.60
N ILE A 204 -15.31 12.78 -2.47
CA ILE A 204 -14.52 13.55 -1.48
C ILE A 204 -13.35 12.72 -0.94
N ALA A 205 -13.59 11.45 -0.60
CA ALA A 205 -12.54 10.55 -0.13
C ALA A 205 -11.46 10.33 -1.20
N ALA A 206 -11.85 10.17 -2.47
CA ALA A 206 -10.92 10.05 -3.59
C ALA A 206 -10.12 11.33 -3.82
N LEU A 207 -10.74 12.51 -3.75
CA LEU A 207 -10.04 13.79 -3.92
C LEU A 207 -8.95 13.97 -2.86
N LYS A 208 -9.28 13.71 -1.59
CA LYS A 208 -8.32 13.77 -0.49
C LYS A 208 -7.18 12.77 -0.65
N GLU A 209 -7.50 11.53 -1.05
CA GLU A 209 -6.52 10.48 -1.30
C GLU A 209 -5.57 10.84 -2.46
N ILE A 210 -6.12 11.30 -3.59
CA ILE A 210 -5.34 11.73 -4.76
C ILE A 210 -4.39 12.85 -4.36
N TYR A 211 -4.91 13.92 -3.75
CA TYR A 211 -4.11 15.08 -3.36
C TYR A 211 -2.93 14.66 -2.47
N ARG A 212 -3.20 13.86 -1.43
CA ARG A 212 -2.17 13.35 -0.52
C ARG A 212 -1.12 12.52 -1.23
N ALA A 213 -1.50 11.72 -2.21
CA ALA A 213 -0.58 10.81 -2.89
C ALA A 213 0.24 11.50 -4.00
N THR A 214 -0.28 12.56 -4.61
CA THR A 214 0.32 13.15 -5.82
C THR A 214 0.84 14.57 -5.65
N SER A 215 0.69 15.21 -4.48
CA SER A 215 1.02 16.63 -4.29
C SER A 215 2.48 17.01 -4.59
N GLU A 216 3.40 16.03 -4.53
CA GLU A 216 4.83 16.23 -4.78
C GLU A 216 5.29 15.65 -6.13
N MET A 217 4.36 15.12 -6.93
CA MET A 217 4.68 14.51 -8.21
C MET A 217 4.59 15.53 -9.36
N PRO A 218 5.44 15.41 -10.39
CA PRO A 218 5.17 16.03 -11.68
C PRO A 218 3.79 15.62 -12.20
N VAL A 219 3.09 16.52 -12.89
CA VAL A 219 1.71 16.30 -13.36
C VAL A 219 1.56 15.00 -14.15
N GLU A 220 2.51 14.69 -15.04
CA GLU A 220 2.50 13.46 -15.86
C GLU A 220 2.60 12.18 -14.99
N GLU A 221 3.45 12.21 -13.97
CA GLU A 221 3.56 11.11 -13.01
C GLU A 221 2.29 10.99 -12.16
N GLY A 222 1.70 12.11 -11.76
CA GLY A 222 0.40 12.14 -11.08
C GLY A 222 -0.69 11.44 -11.90
N TYR A 223 -0.77 11.71 -13.22
CA TYR A 223 -1.71 11.02 -14.11
C TYR A 223 -1.46 9.51 -14.19
N ARG A 224 -0.19 9.08 -14.27
CA ARG A 224 0.15 7.65 -14.24
C ARG A 224 -0.25 7.04 -12.90
N TYR A 225 0.03 7.72 -11.80
CA TYR A 225 -0.25 7.23 -10.46
C TYR A 225 -1.75 7.06 -10.19
N ILE A 226 -2.58 8.07 -10.47
CA ILE A 226 -4.04 7.96 -10.28
C ILE A 226 -4.66 6.85 -11.15
N ARG A 227 -4.14 6.64 -12.37
CA ARG A 227 -4.64 5.61 -13.31
C ARG A 227 -4.06 4.22 -13.09
N SER A 228 -3.07 4.07 -12.21
CA SER A 228 -2.43 2.78 -11.92
C SER A 228 -3.34 1.78 -11.21
N GLY A 229 -4.45 2.24 -10.60
CA GLY A 229 -5.33 1.43 -9.77
C GLY A 229 -4.84 1.23 -8.33
N VAL A 230 -3.72 1.83 -7.93
CA VAL A 230 -3.14 1.72 -6.57
C VAL A 230 -3.98 2.46 -5.52
N LEU A 231 -4.68 3.51 -5.91
CA LEU A 231 -5.55 4.28 -5.03
C LEU A 231 -6.81 3.50 -4.65
N LYS A 232 -7.24 3.60 -3.39
CA LYS A 232 -8.40 2.88 -2.85
C LYS A 232 -9.72 3.42 -3.38
N HIS A 233 -9.88 4.75 -3.41
CA HIS A 233 -11.17 5.40 -3.65
C HIS A 233 -11.35 5.81 -5.10
N TYR A 234 -10.31 6.31 -5.76
CA TYR A 234 -10.43 6.84 -7.13
C TYR A 234 -11.02 5.82 -8.13
N PRO A 235 -10.52 4.56 -8.22
CA PRO A 235 -11.13 3.56 -9.11
C PRO A 235 -12.59 3.24 -8.71
N SER A 236 -12.88 3.26 -7.40
CA SER A 236 -14.22 3.00 -6.88
C SER A 236 -15.22 4.08 -7.28
N VAL A 237 -14.80 5.34 -7.40
CA VAL A 237 -15.66 6.45 -7.87
C VAL A 237 -16.18 6.17 -9.28
N LEU A 238 -15.30 5.75 -10.20
CA LEU A 238 -15.60 5.60 -11.63
C LEU A 238 -16.75 4.63 -11.92
N HIS A 239 -17.01 3.68 -11.01
CA HIS A 239 -18.02 2.64 -11.17
C HIS A 239 -19.09 2.66 -10.06
N SER A 240 -19.18 3.76 -9.31
CA SER A 240 -20.11 3.89 -8.18
C SER A 240 -21.54 4.25 -8.61
N GLU A 241 -22.52 3.95 -7.75
CA GLU A 241 -23.91 4.43 -7.94
C GLU A 241 -23.96 5.97 -7.98
N ASP A 242 -23.10 6.64 -7.19
CA ASP A 242 -23.03 8.10 -7.15
C ASP A 242 -22.53 8.70 -8.48
N ALA A 243 -21.68 7.97 -9.24
CA ALA A 243 -21.24 8.38 -10.57
C ALA A 243 -22.36 8.32 -11.63
N LEU A 244 -23.41 7.55 -11.40
CA LEU A 244 -24.63 7.56 -12.22
C LEU A 244 -25.63 8.62 -11.73
N GLU A 245 -25.80 8.72 -10.41
CA GLU A 245 -26.75 9.64 -9.76
C GLU A 245 -26.41 11.11 -10.04
N GLY A 246 -25.13 11.51 -9.98
CA GLY A 246 -24.73 12.91 -10.18
C GLY A 246 -25.19 13.48 -11.53
N PRO A 247 -24.82 12.86 -12.67
CA PRO A 247 -25.30 13.27 -13.98
C PRO A 247 -26.83 13.22 -14.13
N GLN A 248 -27.49 12.22 -13.53
CA GLN A 248 -28.94 12.08 -13.59
C GLN A 248 -29.66 13.21 -12.84
N ALA A 249 -29.28 13.48 -11.59
CA ALA A 249 -29.85 14.55 -10.78
C ALA A 249 -29.67 15.92 -11.45
N PHE A 250 -28.50 16.15 -12.06
CA PHE A 250 -28.22 17.35 -12.84
C PHE A 250 -29.18 17.48 -14.05
N ALA A 251 -29.35 16.42 -14.83
CA ALA A 251 -30.27 16.42 -15.97
C ALA A 251 -31.74 16.64 -15.55
N GLU A 252 -32.13 16.09 -14.40
CA GLU A 252 -33.47 16.20 -13.82
C GLU A 252 -33.71 17.48 -13.00
N LYS A 253 -32.68 18.32 -12.80
CA LYS A 253 -32.71 19.55 -11.98
C LYS A 253 -33.23 19.34 -10.55
N ARG A 254 -32.79 18.26 -9.91
CA ARG A 254 -33.08 17.94 -8.51
C ARG A 254 -31.79 17.77 -7.72
N ASP A 255 -31.89 17.82 -6.40
CA ASP A 255 -30.76 17.49 -5.54
C ASP A 255 -30.38 16.00 -5.68
N PRO A 256 -29.08 15.67 -5.70
CA PRO A 256 -28.61 14.30 -5.77
C PRO A 256 -28.80 13.58 -4.43
N VAL A 257 -29.12 12.29 -4.48
CA VAL A 257 -29.23 11.40 -3.32
C VAL A 257 -28.05 10.44 -3.32
N TRP A 258 -26.99 10.80 -2.60
CA TRP A 258 -25.77 10.00 -2.51
C TRP A 258 -25.99 8.70 -1.71
N LYS A 259 -25.58 7.57 -2.27
CA LYS A 259 -25.79 6.22 -1.71
C LYS A 259 -24.50 5.53 -1.26
N ALA A 260 -23.33 6.01 -1.68
CA ALA A 260 -22.05 5.29 -1.53
C ALA A 260 -21.48 5.19 -0.09
N ILE A 261 -22.29 5.38 0.96
CA ILE A 261 -21.93 4.98 2.32
C ILE A 261 -22.26 3.49 2.55
N ARG A 262 -23.22 2.93 1.81
CA ARG A 262 -23.59 1.52 1.90
C ARG A 262 -23.06 0.78 0.69
N GLN A 263 -21.87 0.18 0.81
CA GLN A 263 -21.56 -0.98 -0.01
C GLN A 263 -22.64 -2.04 0.25
N LYS A 264 -23.66 -2.13 -0.62
CA LYS A 264 -24.42 -3.37 -0.72
C LYS A 264 -23.39 -4.42 -1.09
N LYS A 265 -23.10 -5.33 -0.15
CA LYS A 265 -22.45 -6.61 -0.43
C LYS A 265 -23.28 -7.34 -1.48
N ARG A 266 -23.07 -7.03 -2.76
CA ARG A 266 -23.32 -7.98 -3.84
C ARG A 266 -22.15 -8.94 -3.75
N GLY A 267 -22.43 -10.08 -3.14
CA GLY A 267 -21.43 -11.07 -2.78
C GLY A 267 -20.59 -11.45 -3.97
N ILE A 268 -19.28 -11.25 -3.84
CA ILE A 268 -18.19 -11.96 -4.50
C ILE A 268 -16.94 -11.60 -3.66
N TYR A 269 -16.35 -12.66 -3.07
CA TYR A 269 -15.11 -12.77 -2.31
C TYR A 269 -14.94 -12.04 -0.95
N THR A 270 -15.01 -12.85 0.10
CA THR A 270 -14.45 -12.56 1.43
C THR A 270 -13.07 -13.22 1.52
N ALA A 271 -12.16 -12.57 2.25
CA ALA A 271 -10.81 -12.98 2.67
C ALA A 271 -9.70 -12.64 1.62
N ILE A 272 -8.60 -11.92 1.90
CA ILE A 272 -7.89 -11.62 3.15
C ILE A 272 -7.31 -10.19 3.04
N ARG A 273 -7.43 -9.42 4.12
CA ARG A 273 -6.73 -8.14 4.32
C ARG A 273 -5.74 -8.31 5.47
N GLN A 274 -4.44 -8.38 5.19
CA GLN A 274 -3.36 -8.07 6.14
C GLN A 274 -2.19 -7.40 5.39
N LYS A 275 -1.84 -6.17 5.84
CA LYS A 275 -0.51 -5.50 5.96
C LYS A 275 0.66 -6.04 5.08
N LYS A 276 1.58 -5.27 4.48
CA LYS A 276 2.12 -3.90 4.69
C LYS A 276 3.13 -3.63 3.54
N ARG A 277 3.43 -2.33 3.31
CA ARG A 277 4.65 -1.69 2.75
C ARG A 277 5.72 -2.56 2.04
N GLY A 278 5.99 -2.20 0.77
CA GLY A 278 7.31 -2.37 0.16
C GLY A 278 7.43 -3.50 -0.85
N THR A 279 6.71 -3.44 -1.97
CA THR A 279 6.96 -4.37 -3.09
C THR A 279 6.90 -3.61 -4.40
N THR A 280 8.05 -3.51 -5.04
CA THR A 280 8.21 -3.29 -6.48
C THR A 280 7.14 -4.09 -7.22
N MET A 281 6.38 -3.46 -8.13
CA MET A 281 5.41 -4.18 -8.95
C MET A 281 6.12 -5.37 -9.63
N SER A 282 5.61 -6.59 -9.44
CA SER A 282 6.16 -7.83 -10.00
C SER A 282 5.59 -8.17 -11.38
N TYR A 283 4.58 -7.41 -11.84
CA TYR A 283 3.89 -7.61 -13.10
C TYR A 283 3.90 -6.32 -13.92
N TYR A 284 4.19 -6.43 -15.21
CA TYR A 284 4.28 -5.30 -16.13
C TYR A 284 3.51 -5.64 -17.41
N ALA A 285 2.56 -4.77 -17.77
CA ALA A 285 1.94 -4.83 -19.08
C ALA A 285 2.91 -4.28 -20.14
N PHE A 286 2.94 -4.89 -21.32
CA PHE A 286 3.73 -4.40 -22.45
C PHE A 286 2.91 -4.52 -23.74
N GLU A 287 2.83 -3.44 -24.51
CA GLU A 287 2.09 -3.38 -25.79
C GLU A 287 0.65 -3.94 -25.75
N GLY A 288 -0.04 -3.73 -24.63
CA GLY A 288 -1.43 -4.20 -24.44
C GLY A 288 -1.56 -5.64 -23.94
N LEU A 289 -0.46 -6.37 -23.78
CA LEU A 289 -0.42 -7.71 -23.23
C LEU A 289 -0.10 -7.65 -21.73
N ILE A 290 -0.96 -8.29 -20.94
CA ILE A 290 -0.90 -8.33 -19.47
C ILE A 290 -0.65 -9.80 -19.08
N PRO A 291 0.29 -10.08 -18.15
CA PRO A 291 0.47 -11.42 -17.64
C PRO A 291 -0.83 -12.03 -17.10
N VAL A 292 -1.13 -13.26 -17.50
CA VAL A 292 -2.30 -14.04 -17.06
C VAL A 292 -1.83 -15.06 -16.04
N VAL A 293 -2.24 -14.89 -14.78
CA VAL A 293 -1.85 -15.80 -13.68
C VAL A 293 -3.08 -16.47 -13.10
N HIS A 294 -3.10 -17.81 -13.13
CA HIS A 294 -4.18 -18.58 -12.54
C HIS A 294 -4.24 -18.34 -11.01
N PRO A 295 -5.44 -18.22 -10.40
CA PRO A 295 -5.58 -17.94 -8.96
C PRO A 295 -4.91 -18.96 -8.04
N ASP A 296 -4.68 -20.18 -8.54
CA ASP A 296 -4.01 -21.25 -7.80
C ASP A 296 -2.49 -21.32 -7.95
N ALA A 297 -1.92 -20.50 -8.83
CA ALA A 297 -0.47 -20.36 -8.91
C ALA A 297 0.08 -19.56 -7.73
N PHE A 298 1.34 -19.81 -7.40
CA PHE A 298 2.12 -18.97 -6.50
C PHE A 298 3.23 -18.27 -7.30
N VAL A 299 3.26 -16.95 -7.24
CA VAL A 299 4.35 -16.13 -7.79
C VAL A 299 5.00 -15.37 -6.66
N HIS A 300 6.30 -15.61 -6.44
CA HIS A 300 7.02 -14.92 -5.39
C HIS A 300 7.02 -13.40 -5.64
N PRO A 301 6.85 -12.54 -4.61
CA PRO A 301 6.77 -11.09 -4.79
C PRO A 301 8.01 -10.43 -5.43
N SER A 302 9.17 -11.08 -5.41
CA SER A 302 10.40 -10.61 -6.07
C SER A 302 10.62 -11.15 -7.48
N ALA A 303 9.73 -12.01 -7.99
CA ALA A 303 9.75 -12.40 -9.39
C ALA A 303 9.21 -11.25 -10.28
N VAL A 304 9.61 -11.21 -11.55
CA VAL A 304 9.21 -10.20 -12.51
C VAL A 304 8.59 -10.86 -13.74
N LEU A 305 7.35 -10.50 -14.08
CA LEU A 305 6.62 -10.96 -15.26
C LEU A 305 6.28 -9.74 -16.14
N ILE A 306 6.65 -9.78 -17.42
CA ILE A 306 6.44 -8.68 -18.37
C ILE A 306 5.76 -9.21 -19.63
N GLY A 307 4.68 -8.56 -20.09
CA GLY A 307 4.06 -8.85 -21.40
C GLY A 307 3.24 -10.15 -21.44
N ASP A 308 3.35 -10.91 -22.53
CA ASP A 308 2.55 -12.12 -22.81
C ASP A 308 3.07 -13.35 -22.06
N VAL A 309 2.78 -13.40 -20.76
CA VAL A 309 3.15 -14.50 -19.87
C VAL A 309 1.88 -15.16 -19.32
N ILE A 310 1.74 -16.47 -19.53
CA ILE A 310 0.59 -17.27 -19.09
C ILE A 310 1.05 -18.30 -18.07
N VAL A 311 0.48 -18.22 -16.86
CA VAL A 311 0.81 -19.09 -15.72
C VAL A 311 -0.41 -19.91 -15.31
N GLY A 312 -0.31 -21.23 -15.47
CA GLY A 312 -1.36 -22.21 -15.20
C GLY A 312 -1.60 -22.52 -13.72
N ALA A 313 -2.59 -23.38 -13.45
CA ALA A 313 -2.99 -23.73 -12.09
C ALA A 313 -1.90 -24.49 -11.33
N GLY A 314 -1.71 -24.16 -10.04
CA GLY A 314 -0.75 -24.84 -9.17
C GLY A 314 0.72 -24.65 -9.54
N VAL A 315 1.03 -23.68 -10.42
CA VAL A 315 2.41 -23.37 -10.79
C VAL A 315 3.13 -22.65 -9.64
N TYR A 316 4.39 -23.02 -9.41
CA TYR A 316 5.28 -22.32 -8.49
C TYR A 316 6.30 -21.47 -9.27
N ILE A 317 6.37 -20.16 -8.99
CA ILE A 317 7.43 -19.26 -9.47
C ILE A 317 8.20 -18.72 -8.25
N GLY A 318 9.49 -19.07 -8.18
CA GLY A 318 10.38 -18.73 -7.07
C GLY A 318 10.89 -17.28 -7.08
N PRO A 319 11.49 -16.80 -5.96
CA PRO A 319 12.13 -15.50 -5.86
C PRO A 319 13.12 -15.20 -7.00
N LEU A 320 13.13 -13.93 -7.43
CA LEU A 320 14.07 -13.39 -8.41
C LEU A 320 13.99 -14.03 -9.80
N ALA A 321 12.95 -14.82 -10.10
CA ALA A 321 12.71 -15.30 -11.46
C ALA A 321 12.33 -14.13 -12.37
N SER A 322 12.86 -14.09 -13.60
CA SER A 322 12.56 -13.06 -14.60
C SER A 322 11.94 -13.69 -15.84
N LEU A 323 10.66 -13.39 -16.07
CA LEU A 323 9.87 -13.87 -17.19
C LEU A 323 9.52 -12.67 -18.07
N ARG A 324 10.08 -12.64 -19.28
CA ARG A 324 9.92 -11.53 -20.22
C ARG A 324 9.27 -12.04 -21.50
N GLY A 325 7.96 -11.87 -21.57
CA GLY A 325 7.12 -12.11 -22.75
C GLY A 325 6.93 -10.84 -23.58
N ASP A 326 7.97 -10.02 -23.67
CA ASP A 326 8.00 -8.78 -24.46
C ASP A 326 8.46 -9.00 -25.92
N TYR A 327 9.12 -10.12 -26.21
CA TYR A 327 9.44 -10.56 -27.58
C TYR A 327 8.57 -11.72 -28.08
N GLY A 328 8.26 -12.70 -27.23
CA GLY A 328 7.48 -13.90 -27.57
C GLY A 328 6.71 -14.42 -26.37
N ARG A 329 5.67 -15.24 -26.60
CA ARG A 329 4.77 -15.70 -25.52
C ARG A 329 5.47 -16.72 -24.62
N LEU A 330 5.23 -16.61 -23.31
CA LEU A 330 5.71 -17.57 -22.33
C LEU A 330 4.52 -18.33 -21.72
N ILE A 331 4.57 -19.66 -21.69
CA ILE A 331 3.50 -20.50 -21.15
C ILE A 331 4.07 -21.46 -20.11
N LEU A 332 3.54 -21.40 -18.89
CA LEU A 332 3.75 -22.41 -17.85
C LEU A 332 2.45 -23.15 -17.60
N GLU A 333 2.39 -24.42 -17.97
CA GLU A 333 1.19 -25.25 -17.78
C GLU A 333 1.04 -25.76 -16.35
N ALA A 334 -0.11 -26.35 -16.06
CA ALA A 334 -0.51 -26.73 -14.71
C ALA A 334 0.52 -27.62 -13.99
N GLY A 335 0.72 -27.35 -12.69
CA GLY A 335 1.61 -28.11 -11.83
C GLY A 335 3.11 -28.01 -12.16
N SER A 336 3.51 -27.20 -13.15
CA SER A 336 4.91 -26.91 -13.44
C SER A 336 5.55 -26.00 -12.39
N ASN A 337 6.88 -25.88 -12.39
CA ASN A 337 7.59 -24.93 -11.53
C ASN A 337 8.77 -24.27 -12.22
N LEU A 338 9.00 -23.02 -11.86
CA LEU A 338 10.14 -22.20 -12.21
C LEU A 338 10.81 -21.73 -10.93
N GLN A 339 11.97 -22.31 -10.60
CA GLN A 339 12.62 -22.08 -9.32
C GLN A 339 13.39 -20.76 -9.26
N ASP A 340 14.03 -20.51 -8.12
CA ASP A 340 14.71 -19.26 -7.80
C ASP A 340 15.70 -18.82 -8.89
N GLY A 341 15.67 -17.53 -9.24
CA GLY A 341 16.62 -16.91 -10.16
C GLY A 341 16.59 -17.41 -11.61
N CYS A 342 15.57 -18.19 -12.01
CA CYS A 342 15.45 -18.62 -13.40
C CYS A 342 15.11 -17.45 -14.34
N ILE A 343 15.54 -17.56 -15.60
CA ILE A 343 15.22 -16.61 -16.66
C ILE A 343 14.40 -17.34 -17.73
N MET A 344 13.26 -16.77 -18.11
CA MET A 344 12.43 -17.27 -19.19
C MET A 344 12.18 -16.13 -20.19
N HIS A 345 12.63 -16.32 -21.43
CA HIS A 345 12.54 -15.35 -22.51
C HIS A 345 12.22 -16.08 -23.82
N GLY A 346 11.97 -15.35 -24.89
CA GLY A 346 11.65 -15.91 -26.20
C GLY A 346 12.07 -14.99 -27.34
N TYR A 347 11.87 -15.46 -28.55
CA TYR A 347 12.03 -14.68 -29.78
C TYR A 347 10.65 -14.37 -30.38
N CYS A 348 10.59 -13.41 -31.30
CA CYS A 348 9.34 -13.10 -32.01
C CYS A 348 8.76 -14.35 -32.69
N ASP A 349 7.44 -14.48 -32.65
CA ASP A 349 6.67 -15.58 -33.25
C ASP A 349 7.00 -16.98 -32.70
N THR A 350 7.62 -17.06 -31.52
CA THR A 350 7.87 -18.34 -30.82
C THR A 350 7.26 -18.33 -29.43
N ASP A 351 6.74 -19.49 -29.03
CA ASP A 351 6.26 -19.74 -27.67
C ASP A 351 7.36 -20.48 -26.90
N THR A 352 7.75 -19.94 -25.74
CA THR A 352 8.54 -20.69 -24.76
C THR A 352 7.59 -21.39 -23.82
N ILE A 353 7.57 -22.72 -23.83
CA ILE A 353 6.55 -23.52 -23.15
C ILE A 353 7.20 -24.45 -22.13
N VAL A 354 6.69 -24.43 -20.91
CA VAL A 354 6.91 -25.46 -19.90
C VAL A 354 5.61 -26.22 -19.74
N HIS A 355 5.56 -27.44 -20.26
CA HIS A 355 4.37 -28.28 -20.21
C HIS A 355 4.08 -28.79 -18.80
N GLU A 356 2.91 -29.41 -18.65
CA GLU A 356 2.39 -29.90 -17.37
C GLU A 356 3.44 -30.67 -16.55
N ASN A 357 3.54 -30.34 -15.26
CA ASN A 357 4.51 -30.91 -14.34
C ASN A 357 5.99 -30.72 -14.75
N GLY A 358 6.30 -29.84 -15.70
CA GLY A 358 7.66 -29.45 -16.04
C GLY A 358 8.39 -28.85 -14.84
N HIS A 359 9.68 -29.18 -14.68
CA HIS A 359 10.45 -28.83 -13.50
C HIS A 359 11.71 -28.08 -13.88
N ILE A 360 11.76 -26.78 -13.60
CA ILE A 360 12.88 -25.93 -13.98
C ILE A 360 13.69 -25.58 -12.74
N GLY A 361 14.90 -26.15 -12.66
CA GLY A 361 15.82 -26.01 -11.54
C GLY A 361 16.39 -24.60 -11.40
N HIS A 362 16.74 -24.22 -10.17
CA HIS A 362 17.28 -22.91 -9.81
C HIS A 362 18.31 -22.36 -10.82
N GLY A 363 18.17 -21.10 -11.21
CA GLY A 363 19.10 -20.38 -12.09
C GLY A 363 19.13 -20.85 -13.55
N ALA A 364 18.22 -21.73 -13.98
CA ALA A 364 18.15 -22.15 -15.38
C ALA A 364 17.66 -21.02 -16.29
N ILE A 365 18.10 -21.05 -17.55
CA ILE A 365 17.74 -20.08 -18.60
C ILE A 365 16.98 -20.83 -19.70
N LEU A 366 15.75 -20.39 -19.98
CA LEU A 366 14.91 -20.87 -21.07
C LEU A 366 14.76 -19.75 -22.10
N HIS A 367 15.11 -20.03 -23.35
CA HIS A 367 15.00 -19.05 -24.43
C HIS A 367 14.36 -19.72 -25.66
N GLY A 368 13.11 -19.36 -25.97
CA GLY A 368 12.40 -19.81 -27.18
C GLY A 368 12.25 -21.33 -27.32
N CYS A 369 12.13 -22.07 -26.21
CA CYS A 369 12.20 -23.53 -26.17
C CYS A 369 10.93 -24.20 -25.63
N VAL A 370 10.78 -25.50 -25.90
CA VAL A 370 9.68 -26.33 -25.36
C VAL A 370 10.25 -27.36 -24.37
N VAL A 371 9.74 -27.36 -23.15
CA VAL A 371 10.03 -28.36 -22.12
C VAL A 371 8.82 -29.27 -21.98
N GLY A 372 8.99 -30.53 -22.36
CA GLY A 372 7.92 -31.54 -22.40
C GLY A 372 7.32 -31.87 -21.03
N ARG A 373 6.16 -32.53 -21.07
CA ARG A 373 5.44 -32.98 -19.87
C ARG A 373 6.35 -33.82 -18.99
N ASP A 374 6.30 -33.57 -17.69
CA ASP A 374 7.13 -34.28 -16.73
C ASP A 374 8.66 -34.18 -16.93
N ALA A 375 9.15 -33.29 -17.80
CA ALA A 375 10.60 -33.11 -17.98
C ALA A 375 11.20 -32.29 -16.83
N LEU A 376 12.51 -32.46 -16.61
CA LEU A 376 13.30 -31.69 -15.64
C LEU A 376 14.47 -31.01 -16.33
N VAL A 377 14.58 -29.70 -16.14
CA VAL A 377 15.77 -28.92 -16.49
C VAL A 377 16.59 -28.69 -15.22
N GLY A 378 17.80 -29.22 -15.18
CA GLY A 378 18.67 -29.11 -14.02
C GLY A 378 19.13 -27.67 -13.77
N MET A 379 19.49 -27.39 -12.51
CA MET A 379 19.95 -26.08 -12.05
C MET A 379 21.05 -25.49 -12.95
N ASN A 380 20.99 -24.19 -13.21
CA ASN A 380 21.95 -23.42 -14.02
C ASN A 380 22.15 -23.96 -15.45
N SER A 381 21.20 -24.72 -15.99
CA SER A 381 21.25 -25.16 -17.39
C SER A 381 20.68 -24.09 -18.32
N VAL A 382 21.13 -24.08 -19.56
CA VAL A 382 20.66 -23.15 -20.59
C VAL A 382 20.03 -23.93 -21.73
N ILE A 383 18.78 -23.61 -22.07
CA ILE A 383 18.02 -24.20 -23.17
C ILE A 383 17.76 -23.13 -24.21
N MET A 384 18.31 -23.33 -25.41
CA MET A 384 18.31 -22.33 -26.50
C MET A 384 17.11 -22.47 -27.44
N ASP A 385 16.96 -21.47 -28.30
CA ASP A 385 15.84 -21.30 -29.23
C ASP A 385 15.54 -22.54 -30.08
N GLY A 386 14.26 -22.88 -30.19
CA GLY A 386 13.76 -24.01 -30.96
C GLY A 386 14.15 -25.38 -30.41
N ALA A 387 14.80 -25.45 -29.24
CA ALA A 387 15.07 -26.72 -28.59
C ALA A 387 13.78 -27.31 -27.99
N VAL A 388 13.59 -28.61 -28.17
CA VAL A 388 12.51 -29.41 -27.60
C VAL A 388 13.13 -30.44 -26.67
N ILE A 389 12.81 -30.35 -25.37
CA ILE A 389 13.11 -31.38 -24.39
C ILE A 389 11.94 -32.35 -24.36
N GLY A 390 12.16 -33.61 -24.73
CA GLY A 390 11.11 -34.62 -24.78
C GLY A 390 10.49 -34.89 -23.41
N GLU A 391 9.28 -35.43 -23.41
CA GLU A 391 8.55 -35.79 -22.18
C GLU A 391 9.37 -36.70 -21.25
N GLU A 392 9.20 -36.56 -19.94
CA GLU A 392 9.87 -37.36 -18.91
C GLU A 392 11.42 -37.36 -19.01
N SER A 393 12.00 -36.40 -19.76
CA SER A 393 13.44 -36.26 -19.93
C SER A 393 14.07 -35.47 -18.80
N ILE A 394 15.37 -35.66 -18.58
CA ILE A 394 16.14 -34.96 -17.55
C ILE A 394 17.34 -34.31 -18.21
N VAL A 395 17.46 -32.99 -18.11
CA VAL A 395 18.68 -32.25 -18.38
C VAL A 395 19.46 -32.15 -17.07
N ALA A 396 20.69 -32.67 -17.05
CA ALA A 396 21.55 -32.54 -15.87
C ALA A 396 21.92 -31.08 -15.61
N ALA A 397 22.14 -30.74 -14.35
CA ALA A 397 22.59 -29.39 -13.96
C ALA A 397 23.83 -28.95 -14.73
N MET A 398 23.96 -27.64 -14.94
CA MET A 398 25.08 -27.01 -15.68
C MET A 398 25.20 -27.49 -17.14
N SER A 399 24.10 -27.93 -17.77
CA SER A 399 24.14 -28.36 -19.18
C SER A 399 23.71 -27.24 -20.12
N PHE A 400 24.20 -27.29 -21.36
CA PHE A 400 23.84 -26.34 -22.43
C PHE A 400 23.16 -27.09 -23.58
N VAL A 401 21.85 -26.93 -23.76
CA VAL A 401 21.11 -27.51 -24.89
C VAL A 401 21.11 -26.50 -26.03
N LYS A 402 21.75 -26.89 -27.15
CA LYS A 402 21.91 -26.04 -28.34
C LYS A 402 20.56 -25.74 -29.02
N ALA A 403 20.54 -24.64 -29.77
CA ALA A 403 19.38 -24.24 -30.56
C ALA A 403 18.95 -25.35 -31.54
N GLY A 404 17.64 -25.50 -31.72
CA GLY A 404 17.02 -26.48 -32.62
C GLY A 404 17.19 -27.94 -32.21
N PHE A 405 17.71 -28.24 -31.02
CA PHE A 405 17.81 -29.62 -30.52
C PHE A 405 16.42 -30.27 -30.46
N GLN A 406 16.28 -31.48 -31.00
CA GLN A 406 15.04 -32.26 -30.94
C GLN A 406 15.26 -33.49 -30.05
N GLY A 407 14.68 -33.46 -28.86
CA GLY A 407 14.77 -34.53 -27.88
C GLY A 407 13.61 -35.50 -27.98
N GLU A 408 13.91 -36.79 -27.86
CA GLU A 408 12.89 -37.83 -27.69
C GLU A 408 12.48 -37.95 -26.22
N ALA A 409 11.38 -38.64 -25.95
CA ALA A 409 10.96 -38.92 -24.58
C ALA A 409 12.02 -39.70 -23.80
N ARG A 410 12.05 -39.47 -22.48
CA ARG A 410 12.85 -40.20 -21.49
C ARG A 410 14.36 -40.13 -21.74
N GLN A 411 14.89 -39.01 -22.23
CA GLN A 411 16.34 -38.85 -22.43
C GLN A 411 17.02 -38.17 -21.23
N LEU A 412 18.17 -38.70 -20.80
CA LEU A 412 19.08 -38.03 -19.87
C LEU A 412 20.12 -37.26 -20.69
N LEU A 413 20.05 -35.92 -20.66
CA LEU A 413 20.92 -35.01 -21.37
C LEU A 413 22.00 -34.46 -20.43
N VAL A 414 23.27 -34.50 -20.84
CA VAL A 414 24.40 -34.04 -20.02
C VAL A 414 25.43 -33.26 -20.83
N GLY A 415 26.00 -32.22 -20.22
CA GLY A 415 27.20 -31.54 -20.71
C GLY A 415 26.94 -30.22 -21.47
N SER A 416 28.01 -29.65 -22.01
CA SER A 416 27.98 -28.40 -22.79
C SER A 416 28.84 -28.55 -24.05
N PRO A 417 28.25 -28.70 -25.25
CA PRO A 417 26.81 -28.88 -25.49
C PRO A 417 26.30 -30.24 -24.98
N ALA A 418 25.05 -30.26 -24.55
CA ALA A 418 24.39 -31.42 -23.97
C ALA A 418 24.21 -32.53 -25.01
N ARG A 419 24.44 -33.78 -24.58
CA ARG A 419 24.22 -34.98 -25.39
C ARG A 419 23.39 -35.99 -24.62
N VAL A 420 22.67 -36.83 -25.35
CA VAL A 420 21.96 -37.97 -24.77
C VAL A 420 23.00 -38.95 -24.20
N LEU A 421 22.98 -39.15 -22.89
CA LEU A 421 23.82 -40.14 -22.21
C LEU A 421 23.16 -41.51 -22.22
N ARG A 422 21.89 -41.56 -21.82
CA ARG A 422 21.07 -42.77 -21.73
C ARG A 422 19.60 -42.42 -21.56
N GLN A 423 18.76 -43.44 -21.45
CA GLN A 423 17.36 -43.31 -21.06
C GLN A 423 17.22 -43.00 -19.55
N VAL A 424 16.22 -42.20 -19.19
CA VAL A 424 15.80 -41.92 -17.82
C VAL A 424 15.12 -43.15 -17.26
N THR A 425 15.58 -43.60 -16.09
CA THR A 425 15.01 -44.80 -15.44
C THR A 425 13.67 -44.49 -14.76
N ASP A 426 12.83 -45.51 -14.55
CA ASP A 426 11.57 -45.35 -13.79
C ASP A 426 11.82 -44.82 -12.37
N GLN A 427 12.93 -45.22 -11.75
CA GLN A 427 13.32 -44.74 -10.43
C GLN A 427 13.65 -43.24 -10.43
N GLU A 428 14.43 -42.77 -11.40
CA GLU A 428 14.75 -41.34 -11.54
C GLU A 428 13.49 -40.51 -11.80
N LEU A 429 12.59 -41.03 -12.64
CA LEU A 429 11.32 -40.38 -12.93
C LEU A 429 10.40 -40.33 -11.71
N HIS A 430 10.34 -41.41 -10.93
CA HIS A 430 9.61 -41.45 -9.67
C HIS A 430 10.11 -40.37 -8.70
N TRP A 431 11.42 -40.26 -8.50
CA TRP A 431 12.01 -39.21 -7.66
C TRP A 431 11.76 -37.81 -8.18
N LYS A 432 11.81 -37.62 -9.51
CA LYS A 432 11.46 -36.35 -10.14
C LYS A 432 10.00 -35.96 -9.87
N ARG A 433 9.06 -36.91 -9.95
CA ARG A 433 7.64 -36.67 -9.68
C ARG A 433 7.40 -36.28 -8.23
N LEU A 434 8.06 -36.94 -7.27
CA LEU A 434 8.02 -36.55 -5.86
C LEU A 434 8.59 -35.13 -5.64
N ASN A 435 9.73 -34.81 -6.25
CA ASN A 435 10.29 -33.45 -6.20
C ASN A 435 9.33 -32.40 -6.81
N THR A 436 8.65 -32.73 -7.90
CA THR A 436 7.66 -31.83 -8.51
C THR A 436 6.46 -31.62 -7.58
N LYS A 437 6.01 -32.69 -6.92
CA LYS A 437 4.94 -32.64 -5.93
C LYS A 437 5.28 -31.75 -4.73
N GLU A 438 6.53 -31.78 -4.25
CA GLU A 438 6.99 -30.84 -3.19
C GLU A 438 6.79 -29.38 -3.60
N TYR A 439 7.08 -29.01 -4.85
CA TYR A 439 6.89 -27.63 -5.31
C TYR A 439 5.42 -27.26 -5.50
N GLN A 440 4.57 -28.21 -5.90
CA GLN A 440 3.12 -28.01 -5.96
C GLN A 440 2.56 -27.77 -4.55
N ASP A 441 2.99 -28.55 -3.56
CA ASP A 441 2.59 -28.35 -2.17
C ASP A 441 3.22 -27.10 -1.57
N LEU A 442 4.43 -26.72 -1.99
CA LEU A 442 5.07 -25.46 -1.62
C LEU A 442 4.28 -24.26 -2.17
N ALA A 443 3.76 -24.31 -3.39
CA ALA A 443 2.92 -23.25 -3.94
C ALA A 443 1.69 -23.00 -3.04
N ILE A 444 1.03 -24.07 -2.59
CA ILE A 444 -0.10 -23.97 -1.65
C ILE A 444 0.36 -23.37 -0.33
N ARG A 445 1.43 -23.91 0.27
CA ARG A 445 1.97 -23.45 1.56
C ARG A 445 2.40 -21.99 1.53
N CYS A 446 3.02 -21.54 0.44
CA CYS A 446 3.45 -20.16 0.27
C CYS A 446 2.25 -19.23 0.12
N ARG A 447 1.21 -19.59 -0.65
CA ARG A 447 -0.04 -18.80 -0.73
C ARG A 447 -0.71 -18.61 0.64
N THR A 448 -0.64 -19.62 1.51
CA THR A 448 -1.32 -19.59 2.82
C THR A 448 -0.47 -19.04 3.96
N GLY A 449 0.86 -19.16 3.87
CA GLY A 449 1.74 -19.01 5.03
C GLY A 449 2.98 -18.14 4.81
N LEU A 450 3.31 -17.77 3.56
CA LEU A 450 4.42 -16.85 3.31
C LEU A 450 3.96 -15.42 3.61
N SER A 451 4.71 -14.74 4.47
CA SER A 451 4.50 -13.32 4.78
C SER A 451 5.83 -12.61 4.94
N GLU A 452 5.90 -11.36 4.51
CA GLU A 452 7.05 -10.51 4.76
C GLU A 452 7.23 -10.29 6.27
N THR A 453 8.46 -10.43 6.76
CA THR A 453 8.76 -10.32 8.19
C THR A 453 10.09 -9.61 8.42
N LYS A 454 10.25 -9.04 9.62
CA LYS A 454 11.56 -8.55 10.07
C LYS A 454 12.42 -9.74 10.51
N PRO A 455 13.73 -9.73 10.25
CA PRO A 455 14.61 -10.77 10.75
C PRO A 455 14.60 -10.78 12.28
N LEU A 456 14.56 -11.97 12.88
CA LEU A 456 14.81 -12.13 14.31
C LEU A 456 16.29 -11.82 14.59
N THR A 457 16.55 -11.11 15.69
CA THR A 457 17.92 -10.74 16.11
C THR A 457 18.63 -11.86 16.87
N GLN A 458 17.91 -12.91 17.27
CA GLN A 458 18.42 -14.09 17.96
C GLN A 458 17.66 -15.35 17.56
N VAL A 459 18.27 -16.52 17.75
CA VAL A 459 17.64 -17.81 17.47
C VAL A 459 16.66 -18.16 18.59
N GLU A 460 15.46 -18.59 18.22
CA GLU A 460 14.46 -19.09 19.18
C GLU A 460 14.89 -20.45 19.74
N GLU A 461 14.79 -20.63 21.06
CA GLU A 461 15.17 -21.86 21.75
C GLU A 461 14.44 -23.11 21.22
N ASN A 462 13.20 -22.96 20.78
CA ASN A 462 12.35 -24.03 20.25
C ASN A 462 11.98 -23.83 18.78
N ARG A 463 12.93 -23.36 17.95
CA ARG A 463 12.67 -23.07 16.54
C ARG A 463 12.19 -24.32 15.76
N PRO A 464 11.02 -24.29 15.11
CA PRO A 464 10.47 -25.44 14.40
C PRO A 464 11.30 -25.78 13.15
N ARG A 465 11.35 -27.07 12.80
CA ARG A 465 11.91 -27.58 11.54
C ARG A 465 10.79 -27.92 10.57
N LEU A 466 10.85 -27.38 9.36
CA LEU A 466 9.93 -27.75 8.30
C LEU A 466 10.27 -29.16 7.79
N LYS A 467 9.23 -29.95 7.51
CA LYS A 467 9.36 -31.26 6.87
C LYS A 467 8.82 -31.18 5.44
N GLY A 468 9.38 -32.00 4.54
CA GLY A 468 8.82 -32.22 3.21
C GLY A 468 7.43 -32.83 3.29
N THR A 469 6.72 -32.78 2.17
CA THR A 469 5.38 -33.35 1.99
C THR A 469 5.39 -34.74 1.35
N THR A 470 6.55 -35.17 0.88
CA THR A 470 6.84 -36.43 0.21
C THR A 470 8.07 -37.10 0.83
N ASP A 471 8.32 -38.36 0.44
CA ASP A 471 9.49 -39.13 0.88
C ASP A 471 10.76 -38.84 0.05
N VAL A 472 10.80 -37.75 -0.70
CA VAL A 472 11.96 -37.44 -1.55
C VAL A 472 13.23 -37.20 -0.73
N LYS A 473 14.33 -37.82 -1.17
CA LYS A 473 15.65 -37.72 -0.52
C LYS A 473 16.69 -37.10 -1.46
N PRO A 474 17.73 -36.43 -0.95
CA PRO A 474 18.88 -36.03 -1.76
C PRO A 474 19.52 -37.24 -2.45
N LYS A 475 20.05 -37.07 -3.66
CA LYS A 475 20.66 -38.15 -4.45
C LYS A 475 21.80 -38.88 -3.75
N SER A 476 22.48 -38.24 -2.79
CA SER A 476 23.52 -38.86 -1.95
C SER A 476 22.98 -39.77 -0.84
N ALA A 477 21.66 -39.78 -0.62
CA ALA A 477 20.95 -40.54 0.39
C ALA A 477 19.93 -41.54 -0.21
N GLN A 478 19.97 -41.73 -1.54
CA GLN A 478 19.13 -42.65 -2.31
C GLN A 478 19.88 -43.90 -2.73
#